data_AF-A0AA51LWH2-F1
#
_entry.id   AF-A0AA51LWH2-F1
#
_cell.length_a   1.000
_cell.length_b   1.000
_cell.length_c   1.000
_cell.angle_alpha   90.00
_cell.angle_beta   90.00
_cell.angle_gamma   90.00
#
_symmetry.space_group_name_H-M   'P 1'
#
loop_
_entity.id
_entity.type
_entity.pdbx_description
1 polymer ?
#
loop_
_entity_poly.entity_id
_entity_poly.type
_entity_poly.pdbx_seq_one_letter_code
_entity_poly.pdbx_strand_id
1 'polypeptide(L)'
;MKHTPWVRLILGAGHGVGTVTDPAQQDQGGATPPTPPVPADPAAGNQPDPNDQPLGETGLRALQAERDARAAAERAAAELAARVKEFEDANKTAEERAAEQLAEAQRAAAENATRALRYEIAAEAGLPLSAAGRLQGSTREEMLADAESLKSLIGAAQPAPGTPKPDSRQGGGGHEPIASLESGRAAYDARHKKN
;
A
#
# COMPACT_ATOMS: atom_id res chain seq x y z
N MET A 1 22.24 -36.69 -0.32
CA MET A 1 20.76 -36.62 -0.24
C MET A 1 20.39 -37.16 1.13
N LYS A 2 19.92 -36.32 2.07
CA LYS A 2 18.49 -35.96 2.29
C LYS A 2 17.66 -37.24 2.54
N HIS A 3 16.89 -37.47 3.60
CA HIS A 3 16.59 -36.89 4.92
C HIS A 3 15.85 -38.04 5.65
N THR A 4 16.06 -38.23 6.96
CA THR A 4 15.22 -39.13 7.77
C THR A 4 14.10 -38.29 8.40
N PRO A 5 12.80 -38.64 8.26
CA PRO A 5 11.70 -37.80 8.71
C PRO A 5 11.39 -37.96 10.20
N TRP A 6 10.83 -36.88 10.73
CA TRP A 6 10.60 -36.54 12.13
C TRP A 6 9.43 -37.24 12.82
N VAL A 7 9.57 -37.17 14.14
CA VAL A 7 8.66 -37.45 15.27
C VAL A 7 7.20 -37.04 15.03
N ARG A 8 6.31 -37.92 15.50
CA ARG A 8 4.85 -37.81 15.47
C ARG A 8 4.35 -36.88 16.57
N LEU A 9 3.66 -35.81 16.17
CA LEU A 9 2.93 -34.85 17.01
C LEU A 9 1.77 -35.53 17.74
N ILE A 10 1.73 -35.42 19.08
CA ILE A 10 0.58 -35.80 19.91
C ILE A 10 -0.13 -34.51 20.33
N LEU A 11 -1.37 -34.36 19.88
CA LEU A 11 -2.29 -33.25 20.15
C LEU A 11 -3.15 -33.61 21.38
N GLY A 12 -3.07 -32.79 22.44
CA GLY A 12 -3.89 -32.91 23.65
C GLY A 12 -4.93 -31.79 23.74
N ALA A 13 -6.18 -32.16 24.03
CA ALA A 13 -7.38 -31.32 24.09
C ALA A 13 -7.80 -30.96 25.52
N GLY A 14 -8.59 -29.88 25.68
CA GLY A 14 -9.40 -29.58 26.89
C GLY A 14 -9.28 -28.12 27.36
N HIS A 15 -10.12 -27.16 26.94
CA HIS A 15 -11.48 -26.82 27.39
C HIS A 15 -11.61 -26.19 28.78
N GLY A 16 -12.15 -24.96 28.82
CA GLY A 16 -13.20 -24.60 29.79
C GLY A 16 -12.85 -23.52 30.82
N VAL A 17 -13.12 -22.26 30.49
CA VAL A 17 -13.41 -21.18 31.45
C VAL A 17 -14.83 -21.39 31.97
N GLY A 18 -15.01 -21.39 33.29
CA GLY A 18 -16.32 -21.54 33.93
C GLY A 18 -16.31 -20.97 35.35
N THR A 19 -16.87 -19.77 35.49
CA THR A 19 -17.28 -19.17 36.75
C THR A 19 -18.43 -19.98 37.36
N VAL A 20 -18.33 -20.40 38.62
CA VAL A 20 -19.49 -20.79 39.43
C VAL A 20 -19.40 -20.10 40.79
N THR A 21 -20.42 -19.28 41.01
CA THR A 21 -20.89 -18.69 42.26
C THR A 21 -21.81 -19.65 43.02
N ASP A 22 -21.78 -19.52 44.36
CA ASP A 22 -22.86 -19.76 45.35
C ASP A 22 -23.07 -21.21 45.89
N PRO A 23 -23.72 -21.45 47.07
CA PRO A 23 -23.96 -20.62 48.28
C PRO A 23 -23.65 -21.30 49.63
N ALA A 24 -23.74 -20.49 50.70
CA ALA A 24 -24.20 -20.75 52.08
C ALA A 24 -24.25 -22.17 52.69
N GLN A 25 -23.60 -22.34 53.85
CA GLN A 25 -24.13 -23.19 54.93
C GLN A 25 -23.81 -22.62 56.31
N GLN A 26 -24.87 -22.42 57.09
CA GLN A 26 -24.88 -21.91 58.46
C GLN A 26 -24.68 -23.04 59.50
N ASP A 27 -24.20 -22.59 60.67
CA ASP A 27 -24.59 -22.98 62.03
C ASP A 27 -23.85 -24.11 62.79
N GLN A 28 -22.98 -23.63 63.68
CA GLN A 28 -22.72 -23.96 65.10
C GLN A 28 -22.98 -25.37 65.65
N GLY A 29 -21.90 -25.95 66.19
CA GLY A 29 -21.92 -26.99 67.22
C GLY A 29 -20.60 -26.94 67.99
N GLY A 30 -20.65 -26.49 69.25
CA GLY A 30 -19.47 -26.16 70.04
C GLY A 30 -18.63 -27.35 70.50
N ALA A 31 -17.33 -27.10 70.63
CA ALA A 31 -16.44 -27.65 71.66
C ALA A 31 -15.11 -26.89 71.56
N THR A 32 -14.67 -26.26 72.64
CA THR A 32 -13.34 -25.62 72.75
C THR A 32 -12.23 -26.67 72.65
N PRO A 33 -11.20 -26.45 71.81
CA PRO A 33 -9.91 -27.11 71.96
C PRO A 33 -8.91 -26.20 72.70
N PRO A 34 -7.93 -26.80 73.40
CA PRO A 34 -7.02 -26.11 74.32
C PRO A 34 -6.00 -25.22 73.60
N THR A 35 -5.53 -24.20 74.30
CA THR A 35 -4.42 -23.31 73.92
C THR A 35 -3.18 -24.11 73.50
N PRO A 36 -2.68 -23.99 72.25
CA PRO A 36 -1.38 -24.52 71.88
C PRO A 36 -0.25 -23.64 72.47
N PRO A 37 0.89 -24.22 72.88
CA PRO A 37 2.01 -23.48 73.44
C PRO A 37 2.59 -22.48 72.44
N VAL A 38 2.94 -21.29 72.95
CA VAL A 38 3.71 -20.27 72.22
C VAL A 38 5.00 -20.92 71.67
N PRO A 39 5.30 -20.81 70.37
CA PRO A 39 6.59 -21.23 69.84
C PRO A 39 7.68 -20.37 70.49
N ALA A 40 8.64 -21.01 71.15
CA ALA A 40 9.87 -20.35 71.54
C ALA A 40 10.53 -19.79 70.28
N ASP A 41 10.75 -18.48 70.30
CA ASP A 41 11.55 -17.76 69.31
C ASP A 41 12.94 -18.42 69.25
N PRO A 42 13.38 -19.01 68.13
CA PRO A 42 14.77 -19.38 68.00
C PRO A 42 15.51 -18.06 67.75
N ALA A 43 15.90 -17.39 68.83
CA ALA A 43 17.10 -16.58 68.84
C ALA A 43 18.30 -17.53 68.62
N ALA A 44 18.37 -18.14 67.44
CA ALA A 44 19.54 -18.78 66.91
C ALA A 44 20.53 -17.65 66.65
N GLY A 45 21.54 -17.59 67.50
CA GLY A 45 22.56 -16.56 67.45
C GLY A 45 23.17 -16.46 66.06
N ASN A 46 23.40 -15.22 65.63
CA ASN A 46 24.48 -14.89 64.71
C ASN A 46 25.83 -15.22 65.37
N GLN A 47 26.10 -16.51 65.61
CA GLN A 47 27.44 -16.99 65.90
C GLN A 47 28.15 -17.09 64.55
N PRO A 48 29.18 -16.27 64.28
CA PRO A 48 29.97 -16.41 63.05
C PRO A 48 30.55 -17.84 63.02
N ASP A 49 30.44 -18.49 61.87
CA ASP A 49 31.02 -19.82 61.66
C ASP A 49 32.54 -19.75 61.92
N PRO A 50 33.13 -20.61 62.73
CA PRO A 50 34.57 -20.60 62.97
C PRO A 50 35.43 -20.87 61.71
N ASN A 51 34.82 -21.30 60.59
CA ASN A 51 35.45 -21.39 59.28
C ASN A 51 35.23 -20.14 58.39
N ASP A 52 34.59 -19.10 58.89
CA ASP A 52 34.35 -17.82 58.20
C ASP A 52 35.62 -16.94 58.21
N GLN A 53 36.76 -17.56 57.89
CA GLN A 53 38.01 -16.84 57.72
C GLN A 53 37.94 -15.99 56.45
N PRO A 54 38.31 -14.71 56.51
CA PRO A 54 38.31 -13.85 55.33
C PRO A 54 39.18 -14.49 54.23
N LEU A 55 38.67 -14.50 53.00
CA LEU A 55 39.41 -14.96 51.84
C LEU A 55 40.78 -14.26 51.81
N GLY A 56 41.86 -15.04 51.75
CA GLY A 56 43.21 -14.47 51.62
C GLY A 56 43.34 -13.61 50.35
N GLU A 57 44.39 -12.80 50.27
CA GLU A 57 44.60 -11.84 49.16
C GLU A 57 44.49 -12.48 47.76
N THR A 58 44.91 -13.74 47.61
CA THR A 58 44.81 -14.50 46.37
C THR A 58 43.36 -14.83 45.99
N GLY A 59 42.52 -15.18 46.97
CA GLY A 59 41.10 -15.47 46.77
C GLY A 59 40.30 -14.22 46.40
N LEU A 60 40.57 -13.10 47.07
CA LEU A 60 39.95 -11.80 46.73
C LEU A 60 40.34 -11.34 45.33
N ARG A 61 41.61 -11.51 44.93
CA ARG A 61 42.07 -11.18 43.58
C ARG A 61 41.42 -12.06 42.51
N ALA A 62 41.24 -13.36 42.77
CA ALA A 62 40.57 -14.26 41.84
C ALA A 62 39.09 -13.89 41.64
N LEU A 63 38.40 -13.54 42.73
CA LEU A 63 37.00 -13.13 42.68
C LEU A 63 36.81 -11.78 41.96
N GLN A 64 37.74 -10.84 42.16
CA GLN A 64 37.75 -9.59 41.41
C GLN A 64 37.97 -9.84 39.91
N ALA A 65 38.93 -10.70 39.55
CA ALA A 65 39.18 -11.07 38.15
C ALA A 65 37.97 -11.76 37.50
N GLU A 66 37.26 -12.62 38.22
CA GLU A 66 36.03 -13.24 37.74
C GLU A 66 34.93 -12.19 37.51
N ARG A 67 34.74 -11.27 38.46
CA ARG A 67 33.77 -10.18 38.32
C ARG A 67 34.10 -9.28 37.14
N ASP A 68 35.36 -8.95 36.94
CA ASP A 68 35.80 -8.12 35.82
C ASP A 68 35.60 -8.85 34.47
N ALA A 69 35.94 -10.14 34.40
CA ALA A 69 35.69 -10.96 33.23
C ALA A 69 34.19 -11.09 32.91
N ARG A 70 33.36 -11.29 33.94
CA ARG A 70 31.90 -11.34 33.80
C ARG A 70 31.36 -10.00 33.34
N ALA A 71 31.79 -8.89 33.95
CA ALA A 71 31.36 -7.55 33.56
C ALA A 71 31.80 -7.20 32.13
N ALA A 72 32.96 -7.69 31.68
CA ALA A 72 33.40 -7.54 30.29
C ALA A 72 32.55 -8.38 29.32
N ALA A 73 32.25 -9.63 29.67
CA ALA A 73 31.38 -10.49 28.87
C ALA A 73 29.94 -9.94 28.77
N GLU A 74 29.38 -9.44 29.88
CA GLU A 74 28.05 -8.82 29.89
C GLU A 74 28.02 -7.55 29.03
N ARG A 75 29.08 -6.72 29.09
CA ARG A 75 29.22 -5.56 28.19
C ARG A 75 29.28 -5.97 26.72
N ALA A 76 30.13 -6.93 26.37
CA ALA A 76 30.25 -7.41 25.00
C ALA A 76 28.93 -8.03 24.48
N ALA A 77 28.22 -8.78 25.33
CA ALA A 77 26.92 -9.34 24.99
C ALA A 77 25.87 -8.24 24.75
N ALA A 78 25.85 -7.19 25.58
CA ALA A 78 24.96 -6.04 25.41
C ALA A 78 25.26 -5.27 24.12
N GLU A 79 26.55 -5.05 23.80
CA GLU A 79 26.97 -4.39 22.55
C GLU A 79 26.57 -5.21 21.32
N LEU A 80 26.80 -6.53 21.33
CA LEU A 80 26.40 -7.42 20.24
C LEU A 80 24.88 -7.45 20.07
N ALA A 81 24.12 -7.53 21.16
CA ALA A 81 22.66 -7.49 21.11
C ALA A 81 22.14 -6.16 20.52
N ALA A 82 22.76 -5.03 20.87
CA ALA A 82 22.44 -3.74 20.28
C ALA A 82 22.73 -3.72 18.77
N ARG A 83 23.89 -4.23 18.34
CA ARG A 83 24.23 -4.33 16.91
C ARG A 83 23.29 -5.24 16.13
N VAL A 84 22.91 -6.39 16.68
CA VAL A 84 21.92 -7.29 16.06
C VAL A 84 20.60 -6.57 15.87
N LYS A 85 20.13 -5.85 16.89
CA LYS A 85 18.90 -5.06 16.79
C LYS A 85 18.99 -3.97 15.71
N GLU A 86 20.10 -3.23 15.65
CA GLU A 86 20.33 -2.23 14.60
C GLU A 86 20.27 -2.85 13.19
N PHE A 87 20.89 -4.02 12.99
CA PHE A 87 20.82 -4.73 11.70
C PHE A 87 19.42 -5.22 11.38
N GLU A 88 18.69 -5.77 12.36
CA GLU A 88 17.30 -6.19 12.16
C GLU A 88 16.40 -5.01 11.79
N ASP A 89 16.51 -3.89 12.48
CA ASP A 89 15.70 -2.70 12.23
C ASP A 89 16.06 -2.07 10.87
N ALA A 90 17.34 -2.04 10.52
CA ALA A 90 17.79 -1.59 9.20
C ALA A 90 17.28 -2.52 8.08
N ASN A 91 17.33 -3.83 8.27
CA ASN A 91 16.84 -4.82 7.31
C ASN A 91 15.32 -4.73 7.14
N LYS A 92 14.55 -4.66 8.23
CA LYS A 92 13.09 -4.44 8.17
C LYS A 92 12.76 -3.18 7.37
N THR A 93 13.47 -2.09 7.65
CA THR A 93 13.27 -0.82 6.93
C THR A 93 13.65 -0.96 5.43
N ALA A 94 14.67 -1.73 5.10
CA ALA A 94 15.05 -1.98 3.71
C ALA A 94 14.03 -2.87 2.99
N GLU A 95 13.51 -3.90 3.66
CA GLU A 95 12.47 -4.80 3.16
C GLU A 95 11.15 -4.04 2.93
N GLU A 96 10.73 -3.18 3.85
CA GLU A 96 9.55 -2.32 3.71
C GLU A 96 9.69 -1.40 2.48
N ARG A 97 10.82 -0.70 2.33
CA ARG A 97 11.07 0.13 1.14
C ARG A 97 11.12 -0.68 -0.15
N ALA A 98 11.66 -1.89 -0.12
CA ALA A 98 11.69 -2.76 -1.28
C ALA A 98 10.28 -3.25 -1.65
N ALA A 99 9.46 -3.58 -0.66
CA ALA A 99 8.06 -3.97 -0.86
C ALA A 99 7.23 -2.83 -1.44
N GLU A 100 7.39 -1.60 -0.93
CA GLU A 100 6.74 -0.40 -1.47
C GLU A 100 7.15 -0.14 -2.92
N GLN A 101 8.45 -0.20 -3.23
CA GLN A 101 8.94 -0.03 -4.60
C GLN A 101 8.43 -1.12 -5.53
N LEU A 102 8.36 -2.37 -5.07
CA LEU A 102 7.82 -3.46 -5.85
C LEU A 102 6.33 -3.27 -6.13
N ALA A 103 5.56 -2.86 -5.13
CA ALA A 103 4.13 -2.58 -5.27
C ALA A 103 3.88 -1.43 -6.26
N GLU A 104 4.65 -0.35 -6.17
CA GLU A 104 4.56 0.78 -7.11
C GLU A 104 4.94 0.35 -8.54
N ALA A 105 6.03 -0.42 -8.69
CA ALA A 105 6.45 -0.94 -9.99
C ALA A 105 5.40 -1.88 -10.60
N GLN A 106 4.77 -2.74 -9.80
CA GLN A 106 3.69 -3.61 -10.24
C GLN A 106 2.45 -2.80 -10.66
N ARG A 107 2.08 -1.75 -9.90
CA ARG A 107 0.97 -0.87 -10.28
C ARG A 107 1.25 -0.17 -11.61
N ALA A 108 2.44 0.43 -11.75
CA ALA A 108 2.86 1.08 -12.98
C ALA A 108 2.90 0.12 -14.18
N ALA A 109 3.38 -1.12 -13.97
CA ALA A 109 3.40 -2.15 -14.99
C ALA A 109 1.97 -2.55 -15.43
N ALA A 110 1.06 -2.75 -14.48
CA ALA A 110 -0.34 -3.07 -14.77
C ALA A 110 -1.07 -1.93 -15.50
N GLU A 111 -0.84 -0.67 -15.08
CA GLU A 111 -1.37 0.52 -15.75
C GLU A 111 -0.85 0.63 -17.19
N ASN A 112 0.46 0.42 -17.40
CA ASN A 112 1.07 0.48 -18.72
C ASN A 112 0.62 -0.68 -19.63
N ALA A 113 0.50 -1.90 -19.09
CA ALA A 113 -0.04 -3.04 -19.83
C ALA A 113 -1.48 -2.78 -20.27
N THR A 114 -2.32 -2.22 -19.38
CA THR A 114 -3.69 -1.83 -19.71
C THR A 114 -3.73 -0.74 -20.80
N ARG A 115 -2.86 0.26 -20.71
CA ARG A 115 -2.74 1.31 -21.74
C ARG A 115 -2.31 0.72 -23.08
N ALA A 116 -1.31 -0.15 -23.11
CA ALA A 116 -0.85 -0.82 -24.32
C ALA A 116 -1.98 -1.62 -24.97
N LEU A 117 -2.72 -2.41 -24.19
CA LEU A 117 -3.88 -3.15 -24.65
C LEU A 117 -4.94 -2.25 -25.30
N ARG A 118 -5.23 -1.09 -24.70
CA ARG A 118 -6.16 -0.11 -25.30
C ARG A 118 -5.68 0.41 -26.65
N TYR A 119 -4.38 0.68 -26.80
CA TYR A 119 -3.82 1.13 -28.08
C TYR A 119 -3.83 0.04 -29.14
N GLU A 120 -3.50 -1.20 -28.77
CA GLU A 120 -3.58 -2.37 -29.64
C GLU A 120 -5.00 -2.56 -30.16
N ILE A 121 -5.98 -2.57 -29.25
CA ILE A 121 -7.40 -2.74 -29.61
C ILE A 121 -7.91 -1.58 -30.46
N ALA A 122 -7.54 -0.34 -30.14
CA ALA A 122 -7.92 0.81 -30.96
C ALA A 122 -7.37 0.67 -32.39
N ALA A 123 -6.12 0.24 -32.53
CA ALA A 123 -5.51 0.00 -33.84
C ALA A 123 -6.21 -1.15 -34.59
N GLU A 124 -6.50 -2.26 -33.92
CA GLU A 124 -7.23 -3.42 -34.49
C GLU A 124 -8.65 -3.03 -34.94
N ALA A 125 -9.38 -2.24 -34.15
CA ALA A 125 -10.72 -1.76 -34.48
C ALA A 125 -10.71 -0.68 -35.58
N GLY A 126 -9.55 -0.11 -35.91
CA GLY A 126 -9.39 0.99 -36.87
C GLY A 126 -9.86 2.34 -36.31
N LEU A 127 -9.79 2.52 -34.99
CA LEU A 127 -10.03 3.78 -34.32
C LEU A 127 -8.77 4.66 -34.36
N PRO A 128 -8.91 6.01 -34.37
CA PRO A 128 -7.76 6.89 -34.20
C PRO A 128 -7.11 6.66 -32.83
N LEU A 129 -5.77 6.72 -32.75
CA LEU A 129 -5.04 6.50 -31.49
C LEU A 129 -5.46 7.46 -30.36
N SER A 130 -5.93 8.66 -30.72
CA SER A 130 -6.49 9.62 -29.75
C SER A 130 -7.74 9.10 -29.03
N ALA A 131 -8.45 8.12 -29.59
CA ALA A 131 -9.61 7.49 -28.99
C ALA A 131 -9.25 6.30 -28.07
N ALA A 132 -8.04 5.74 -28.17
CA ALA A 132 -7.63 4.57 -27.38
C ALA A 132 -7.75 4.81 -25.86
N GLY A 133 -7.40 6.01 -25.39
CA GLY A 133 -7.53 6.37 -23.97
C GLY A 133 -8.97 6.34 -23.45
N ARG A 134 -9.97 6.40 -24.33
CA ARG A 134 -11.40 6.40 -23.97
C ARG A 134 -12.00 4.99 -23.87
N LEU A 135 -11.33 3.98 -24.42
CA LEU A 135 -11.82 2.60 -24.38
C LEU A 135 -11.98 2.11 -22.93
N GLN A 136 -13.10 1.47 -22.64
CA GLN A 136 -13.41 0.92 -21.32
C GLN A 136 -13.48 -0.60 -21.35
N GLY A 137 -13.21 -1.22 -20.21
CA GLY A 137 -13.18 -2.68 -20.07
C GLY A 137 -12.01 -3.13 -19.21
N SER A 138 -12.14 -4.34 -18.64
CA SER A 138 -11.08 -5.01 -17.89
C SER A 138 -10.46 -6.17 -18.67
N THR A 139 -11.15 -6.63 -19.71
CA THR A 139 -10.70 -7.71 -20.61
C THR A 139 -10.56 -7.21 -22.04
N ARG A 140 -9.83 -7.98 -22.86
CA ARG A 140 -9.63 -7.67 -24.28
C ARG A 140 -10.97 -7.66 -25.03
N GLU A 141 -11.84 -8.60 -24.70
CA GLU A 141 -13.15 -8.79 -25.31
C GLU A 141 -14.09 -7.63 -25.00
N GLU A 142 -14.14 -7.18 -23.74
CA GLU A 142 -14.92 -6.01 -23.34
C GLU A 142 -14.43 -4.74 -24.05
N MET A 143 -13.11 -4.54 -24.11
CA MET A 143 -12.53 -3.38 -24.78
C MET A 143 -12.73 -3.41 -26.30
N LEU A 144 -12.74 -4.60 -26.94
CA LEU A 144 -13.07 -4.75 -28.36
C LEU A 144 -14.53 -4.38 -28.63
N ALA A 145 -15.47 -4.86 -27.81
CA ALA A 145 -16.89 -4.51 -27.94
C ALA A 145 -17.12 -3.00 -27.74
N ASP A 146 -16.44 -2.39 -26.75
CA ASP A 146 -16.49 -0.93 -26.55
C ASP A 146 -15.88 -0.18 -27.75
N ALA A 147 -14.79 -0.68 -28.32
CA ALA A 147 -14.17 -0.09 -29.51
C ALA A 147 -15.11 -0.12 -30.73
N GLU A 148 -15.83 -1.22 -30.95
CA GLU A 148 -16.84 -1.30 -32.01
C GLU A 148 -17.99 -0.32 -31.79
N SER A 149 -18.48 -0.22 -30.55
CA SER A 149 -19.48 0.77 -30.15
C SER A 149 -19.00 2.19 -30.43
N LEU A 150 -17.79 2.53 -29.98
CA LEU A 150 -17.19 3.84 -30.17
C LEU A 150 -16.95 4.16 -31.66
N LYS A 151 -16.57 3.17 -32.46
CA LYS A 151 -16.42 3.30 -33.91
C LYS A 151 -17.74 3.66 -34.58
N SER A 152 -18.83 3.03 -34.17
CA SER A 152 -20.16 3.35 -34.71
C SER A 152 -20.57 4.80 -34.42
N LEU A 153 -20.26 5.30 -33.21
CA LEU A 153 -20.56 6.68 -32.81
C LEU A 153 -19.70 7.71 -33.55
N ILE A 154 -18.39 7.43 -33.72
CA ILE A 154 -17.48 8.31 -34.46
C ILE A 154 -17.80 8.29 -35.96
N GLY A 155 -18.14 7.12 -36.51
CA GLY A 155 -18.59 6.98 -37.90
C GLY A 155 -19.92 7.69 -38.17
N ALA A 156 -20.84 7.70 -37.22
CA ALA A 156 -22.08 8.47 -37.28
C ALA A 156 -21.85 9.99 -37.18
N ALA A 157 -20.70 10.43 -36.65
CA ALA A 157 -20.30 11.83 -36.53
C ALA A 157 -19.49 12.36 -37.73
N GLN A 158 -19.39 11.61 -38.84
CA GLN A 158 -18.82 12.13 -40.08
C GLN A 158 -19.55 13.42 -40.50
N PRO A 159 -18.83 14.42 -41.05
CA PRO A 159 -19.44 15.68 -41.45
C PRO A 159 -20.56 15.37 -42.44
N ALA A 160 -21.73 15.95 -42.18
CA ALA A 160 -22.81 16.01 -43.18
C ALA A 160 -22.18 16.40 -44.53
N PRO A 161 -22.65 15.82 -45.67
CA PRO A 161 -22.10 16.12 -46.99
C PRO A 161 -21.89 17.62 -47.11
N GLY A 162 -20.64 18.01 -47.39
CA GLY A 162 -20.17 19.38 -47.20
C GLY A 162 -21.20 20.37 -47.73
N THR A 163 -21.63 21.30 -46.87
CA THR A 163 -22.52 22.38 -47.30
C THR A 163 -21.93 22.99 -48.55
N PRO A 164 -22.70 23.11 -49.65
CA PRO A 164 -22.16 23.61 -50.90
C PRO A 164 -21.50 24.97 -50.63
N LYS A 165 -20.27 25.12 -51.13
CA LYS A 165 -19.49 26.33 -50.93
C LYS A 165 -20.35 27.55 -51.30
N PRO A 166 -20.46 28.58 -50.43
CA PRO A 166 -21.28 29.75 -50.72
C PRO A 166 -20.93 30.30 -52.10
N ASP A 167 -21.94 30.42 -52.96
CA ASP A 167 -21.76 30.96 -54.31
C ASP A 167 -21.26 32.40 -54.19
N SER A 168 -20.07 32.67 -54.73
CA SER A 168 -19.46 34.00 -54.70
C SER A 168 -20.28 35.07 -55.43
N ARG A 169 -21.29 34.65 -56.21
CA ARG A 169 -22.27 35.52 -56.88
C ARG A 169 -23.42 35.95 -55.96
N GLN A 170 -23.65 35.26 -54.84
CA GLN A 170 -24.76 35.55 -53.92
C GLN A 170 -24.42 36.53 -52.80
N GLY A 171 -23.19 37.07 -52.78
CA GLY A 171 -22.79 38.08 -51.80
C GLY A 171 -21.69 38.98 -52.33
N GLY A 172 -22.05 40.02 -53.08
CA GLY A 172 -21.31 41.29 -53.25
C GLY A 172 -19.79 41.27 -53.50
N GLY A 173 -19.18 40.14 -53.85
CA GLY A 173 -17.73 39.97 -53.90
C GLY A 173 -17.10 40.22 -55.26
N GLY A 174 -17.87 40.72 -56.23
CA GLY A 174 -17.38 41.13 -57.53
C GLY A 174 -17.27 42.65 -57.60
N HIS A 175 -16.17 43.21 -57.10
CA HIS A 175 -15.86 44.62 -57.36
C HIS A 175 -15.24 44.72 -58.77
N GLU A 176 -16.07 44.67 -59.80
CA GLU A 176 -15.79 45.48 -60.98
C GLU A 176 -16.06 46.93 -60.59
N PRO A 177 -15.22 47.91 -60.97
CA PRO A 177 -15.53 49.30 -60.71
C PRO A 177 -16.83 49.62 -61.45
N ILE A 178 -17.89 49.78 -60.67
CA ILE A 178 -19.17 50.33 -61.12
C ILE A 178 -18.87 51.56 -61.99
N ALA A 179 -19.15 51.37 -63.29
CA ALA A 179 -19.61 52.37 -64.23
C ALA A 179 -19.76 53.75 -63.54
N SER A 180 -18.79 54.63 -63.79
CA SER A 180 -18.76 55.99 -63.23
C SER A 180 -20.09 56.72 -63.47
N LEU A 181 -20.40 57.73 -62.66
CA LEU A 181 -21.60 58.58 -62.84
C LEU A 181 -21.78 59.05 -64.30
N GLU A 182 -20.68 59.25 -65.02
CA GLU A 182 -20.62 59.52 -66.45
C GLU A 182 -21.34 58.46 -67.29
N SER A 183 -21.03 57.18 -67.09
CA SER A 183 -21.63 56.06 -67.82
C SER A 183 -23.11 55.83 -67.46
N GLY A 184 -23.49 56.13 -66.21
CA GLY A 184 -24.89 56.14 -65.79
C GLY A 184 -25.70 57.26 -66.47
N ARG A 185 -25.09 58.44 -66.61
CA ARG A 185 -25.71 59.61 -67.24
C ARG A 185 -25.84 59.44 -68.76
N ALA A 186 -24.82 58.92 -69.41
CA ALA A 186 -24.86 58.57 -70.84
C ALA A 186 -25.96 57.54 -71.16
N ALA A 187 -26.15 56.53 -70.31
CA ALA A 187 -27.20 55.53 -70.49
C ALA A 187 -28.62 56.07 -70.21
N TYR A 188 -28.74 57.11 -69.38
CA TYR A 188 -30.00 57.82 -69.14
C TYR A 188 -30.35 58.72 -70.33
N ASP A 189 -29.40 59.51 -70.81
CA ASP A 189 -29.59 60.43 -71.94
C ASP A 189 -29.88 59.66 -73.24
N ALA A 190 -29.21 58.53 -73.47
CA ALA A 190 -29.48 57.65 -74.62
C ALA A 190 -30.90 57.07 -74.62
N ARG A 191 -31.52 56.89 -73.45
CA ARG A 191 -32.90 56.39 -73.33
C ARG A 191 -33.96 57.48 -73.38
N HIS A 192 -33.60 58.72 -73.08
CA HIS A 192 -34.55 59.83 -72.98
C HIS A 192 -34.45 60.84 -74.13
N LYS A 193 -33.59 60.58 -75.12
CA LYS A 193 -33.54 61.35 -76.37
C LYS A 193 -34.65 60.88 -77.31
N LYS A 194 -35.82 61.51 -77.19
CA LYS A 194 -36.88 61.48 -78.22
C LYS A 194 -36.42 62.37 -79.38
N ASN A 195 -36.54 61.86 -80.62
CA ASN A 195 -36.29 62.61 -81.85
C ASN A 195 -37.04 63.94 -81.91
#